data_AF-A0A9D8J080-F1
#
_entry.id   AF-A0A9D8J080-F1
#
_cell.length_a   1.000
_cell.length_b   1.000
_cell.length_c   1.000
_cell.angle_alpha   90.00
_cell.angle_beta   90.00
_cell.angle_gamma   90.00
#
_symmetry.space_group_name_H-M   'P 1'
#
loop_
_entity.id
_entity.type
_entity.pdbx_description
1 polymer ?
#
loop_
_entity_poly.entity_id
_entity_poly.type
_entity_poly.pdbx_seq_one_letter_code
_entity_poly.pdbx_strand_id
1 'polypeptide(L)'
;MGVFVGNFLGLITVLIAVWVGYPSLLMTTQVFLGVTYSLWLLFLGIDLATRPKADLPFCRTLEHDEQRTYRRYHVAIDFPVAGHVYSGWLNFLRVAGLVFAGLCAWNGLYVWAGAAFLLFLATAGLIHRNNPWFYLGRQAAQGHARAGAEMALIERVFTQRHAGRKAVEDSELP
;
A
#
# COMPACT_ATOMS: atom_id res chain seq x y z
N MET A 1 13.84 6.18 -2.40
CA MET A 1 14.30 4.78 -2.61
C MET A 1 13.14 3.78 -2.64
N GLY A 2 12.33 3.65 -1.58
CA GLY A 2 11.28 2.60 -1.50
C GLY A 2 10.28 2.56 -2.67
N VAL A 3 9.75 3.70 -3.11
CA VAL A 3 8.82 3.75 -4.26
C VAL A 3 9.47 3.29 -5.56
N PHE A 4 10.75 3.61 -5.78
CA PHE A 4 11.48 3.17 -6.97
C PHE A 4 11.66 1.65 -6.97
N VAL A 5 12.05 1.07 -5.83
CA VAL A 5 12.13 -0.39 -5.66
C VAL A 5 10.78 -1.05 -5.91
N GLY A 6 9.70 -0.48 -5.36
CA GLY A 6 8.34 -0.97 -5.60
C GLY A 6 7.96 -0.97 -7.09
N ASN A 7 8.23 0.13 -7.80
CA ASN A 7 7.97 0.22 -9.24
C ASN A 7 8.81 -0.80 -10.04
N PHE A 8 10.08 -1.00 -9.66
CA PHE A 8 10.95 -1.98 -10.30
C PHE A 8 10.44 -3.42 -10.12
N LEU A 9 9.99 -3.77 -8.91
CA LEU A 9 9.32 -5.06 -8.66
C LEU A 9 8.02 -5.20 -9.46
N GLY A 10 7.26 -4.10 -9.59
CA GLY A 10 6.08 -4.04 -10.46
C GLY A 10 6.40 -4.34 -11.92
N LEU A 11 7.47 -3.74 -12.45
CA LEU A 11 7.94 -4.01 -13.81
C LEU A 11 8.34 -5.49 -13.99
N ILE A 12 9.13 -6.04 -13.06
CA ILE A 12 9.51 -7.46 -13.08
C ILE A 12 8.27 -8.35 -13.11
N THR A 13 7.27 -8.05 -12.27
CA THR A 13 6.03 -8.82 -12.21
C THR A 13 5.29 -8.82 -13.54
N VAL A 14 5.19 -7.66 -14.20
CA VAL A 14 4.58 -7.54 -15.53
C VAL A 14 5.38 -8.32 -16.57
N LEU A 15 6.71 -8.21 -16.56
CA LEU A 15 7.57 -8.94 -17.51
C LEU A 15 7.44 -10.45 -17.35
N ILE A 16 7.39 -10.96 -16.12
CA ILE A 16 7.15 -12.38 -15.84
C ILE A 16 5.78 -12.81 -16.38
N ALA A 17 4.73 -12.01 -16.15
CA ALA A 17 3.40 -12.34 -16.64
C ALA A 17 3.34 -12.39 -18.18
N VAL A 18 3.98 -11.44 -18.86
CA VAL A 18 4.11 -11.42 -20.33
C VAL A 18 4.91 -12.60 -20.84
N TRP A 19 6.01 -12.94 -20.18
CA TRP A 19 6.87 -14.05 -20.59
C TRP A 19 6.17 -15.41 -20.42
N VAL A 20 5.50 -15.64 -19.29
CA VAL A 20 4.77 -16.88 -19.03
C VAL A 20 3.51 -16.99 -19.89
N GLY A 21 2.82 -15.87 -20.12
CA GLY A 21 1.58 -15.81 -20.89
C GLY A 21 1.76 -15.53 -22.38
N TYR A 22 2.99 -15.50 -22.90
CA TYR A 22 3.30 -15.07 -24.26
C TYR A 22 2.45 -15.71 -25.39
N PRO A 23 1.92 -16.95 -25.28
CA PRO A 23 1.15 -17.54 -26.38
C PRO A 23 -0.16 -16.82 -26.67
N SER A 24 -0.74 -16.09 -25.71
CA SER A 24 -1.97 -15.32 -25.95
C SER A 24 -2.18 -14.19 -24.94
N LEU A 25 -2.89 -13.15 -25.37
CA LEU A 25 -3.30 -12.05 -24.48
C LEU A 25 -4.15 -12.55 -23.31
N LEU A 26 -5.02 -13.55 -23.55
CA LEU A 26 -5.84 -14.17 -22.52
C LEU A 26 -4.97 -14.78 -21.41
N MET A 27 -4.00 -15.63 -21.77
CA MET A 27 -3.10 -16.25 -20.79
C MET A 27 -2.26 -15.21 -20.05
N THR A 28 -1.70 -14.23 -20.77
CA THR A 28 -0.94 -13.13 -20.13
C THR A 28 -1.79 -12.41 -19.10
N THR A 29 -3.04 -12.08 -19.45
CA THR A 29 -3.94 -11.36 -18.55
C THR A 29 -4.31 -12.23 -17.34
N GLN A 30 -4.57 -13.52 -17.53
CA GLN A 30 -4.87 -14.45 -16.44
C GLN A 30 -3.69 -14.56 -15.46
N VAL A 31 -2.46 -14.71 -15.97
CA VAL A 31 -1.25 -14.77 -15.14
C VAL A 31 -1.05 -13.46 -14.41
N PHE A 32 -1.13 -12.33 -15.11
CA PHE A 32 -0.98 -10.99 -14.53
C PHE A 32 -1.99 -10.75 -13.40
N LEU A 33 -3.28 -11.02 -13.65
CA LEU A 33 -4.33 -10.84 -12.65
C LEU A 33 -4.17 -11.82 -11.49
N GLY A 34 -3.87 -13.09 -11.77
CA GLY A 34 -3.66 -14.11 -10.74
C GLY A 34 -2.55 -13.72 -9.77
N VAL A 35 -1.39 -13.30 -10.29
CA VAL A 35 -0.26 -12.83 -9.46
C VAL A 35 -0.65 -11.57 -8.70
N THR A 36 -1.24 -10.59 -9.38
CA THR A 36 -1.50 -9.28 -8.75
C THR A 36 -2.58 -9.34 -7.68
N TYR A 37 -3.68 -10.08 -7.91
CA TYR A 37 -4.72 -10.29 -6.90
C TYR A 37 -4.18 -11.09 -5.72
N SER A 38 -3.36 -12.13 -5.97
CA SER A 38 -2.74 -12.90 -4.88
C SER A 38 -1.84 -12.02 -4.02
N LEU A 39 -1.04 -11.15 -4.65
CA LEU A 39 -0.14 -10.24 -3.96
C LEU A 39 -0.91 -9.17 -3.17
N TRP A 40 -1.98 -8.62 -3.75
CA TRP A 40 -2.89 -7.71 -3.06
C TRP A 40 -3.57 -8.37 -1.84
N LEU A 41 -4.11 -9.57 -2.00
CA LEU A 41 -4.74 -10.33 -0.92
C LEU A 41 -3.73 -10.67 0.18
N LEU A 42 -2.50 -11.04 -0.18
CA LEU A 42 -1.44 -11.29 0.77
C LEU A 42 -1.14 -10.05 1.61
N PHE A 43 -0.96 -8.89 0.96
CA PHE A 43 -0.69 -7.64 1.68
C PHE A 43 -1.88 -7.17 2.52
N LEU A 44 -3.10 -7.38 2.03
CA LEU A 44 -4.31 -7.11 2.82
C LEU A 44 -4.39 -8.03 4.04
N GLY A 45 -4.09 -9.32 3.88
CA GLY A 45 -4.05 -10.29 4.96
C GLY A 45 -3.01 -9.93 6.02
N ILE A 46 -1.82 -9.51 5.59
CA ILE A 46 -0.76 -9.01 6.48
C ILE A 46 -1.24 -7.76 7.22
N ASP A 47 -1.76 -6.73 6.53
CA ASP A 47 -2.29 -5.50 7.16
C ASP A 47 -3.34 -5.80 8.24
N LEU A 48 -4.23 -6.76 7.97
CA LEU A 48 -5.27 -7.14 8.91
C LEU A 48 -4.71 -7.95 10.09
N ALA A 49 -3.77 -8.86 9.85
CA ALA A 49 -3.17 -9.72 10.86
C ALA A 49 -2.22 -8.95 11.79
N THR A 50 -1.47 -7.97 11.27
CA THR A 50 -0.52 -7.16 12.03
C THR A 50 -1.14 -5.91 12.66
N ARG A 51 -2.44 -5.67 12.43
CA ARG A 51 -3.10 -4.47 12.95
C ARG A 51 -3.00 -4.43 14.49
N PRO A 52 -2.46 -3.36 15.07
CA PRO A 52 -2.30 -3.27 16.51
C PRO A 52 -3.67 -3.32 17.22
N LYS A 53 -3.74 -4.12 18.28
CA LYS A 53 -4.90 -4.18 19.15
C LYS A 53 -4.94 -2.95 20.06
N ALA A 54 -6.14 -2.53 20.45
CA ALA A 54 -6.34 -1.32 21.26
C ALA A 54 -5.73 -1.43 22.67
N ASP A 55 -5.52 -2.66 23.15
CA ASP A 55 -5.00 -2.96 24.48
C ASP A 55 -3.47 -3.01 24.56
N LEU A 56 -2.75 -2.88 23.44
CA LEU A 56 -1.29 -2.83 23.43
C LEU A 56 -0.76 -1.64 24.26
N PRO A 57 0.41 -1.76 24.93
CA PRO A 57 0.93 -0.72 25.82
C PRO A 57 1.02 0.66 25.17
N PHE A 58 1.55 0.75 23.95
CA PHE A 58 1.61 2.00 23.19
C PHE A 58 0.22 2.52 22.79
N CYS A 59 -0.72 1.63 22.43
CA CYS A 59 -2.08 2.05 22.07
C CYS A 59 -2.86 2.65 23.24
N ARG A 60 -2.49 2.33 24.49
CA ARG A 60 -3.13 2.87 25.70
C ARG A 60 -2.62 4.26 26.08
N THR A 61 -1.44 4.66 25.58
CA THR A 61 -0.89 6.00 25.81
C THR A 61 -1.43 7.04 24.82
N LEU A 62 -2.17 6.60 23.80
CA LEU A 62 -2.73 7.45 22.76
C LEU A 62 -4.15 7.88 23.08
N GLU A 63 -4.54 9.08 22.65
CA GLU A 63 -5.94 9.49 22.61
C GLU A 63 -6.75 8.65 21.62
N HIS A 64 -8.09 8.69 21.72
CA HIS A 64 -8.95 7.84 20.89
C HIS A 64 -8.74 8.04 19.38
N ASP A 65 -8.58 9.30 18.93
CA ASP A 65 -8.35 9.63 17.53
C ASP A 65 -6.93 9.25 17.05
N GLU A 66 -5.94 9.40 17.92
CA GLU A 66 -4.56 8.98 17.69
C GLU A 66 -4.47 7.45 17.58
N GLN A 67 -5.16 6.73 18.45
CA GLN A 67 -5.25 5.27 18.42
C GLN A 67 -5.90 4.79 17.12
N ARG A 68 -7.00 5.43 16.68
CA ARG A 68 -7.65 5.11 15.41
C ARG A 68 -6.71 5.35 14.23
N THR A 69 -5.96 6.44 14.26
CA THR A 69 -4.96 6.80 13.25
C THR A 69 -3.82 5.80 13.22
N TYR A 70 -3.25 5.47 14.38
CA TYR A 70 -2.18 4.48 14.51
C TYR A 70 -2.59 3.14 13.91
N ARG A 71 -3.75 2.60 14.31
CA ARG A 71 -4.24 1.31 13.80
C ARG A 71 -4.48 1.30 12.30
N ARG A 72 -4.90 2.43 11.73
CA ARG A 72 -5.15 2.57 10.29
C ARG A 72 -3.87 2.68 9.46
N TYR A 73 -2.84 3.35 9.99
CA TYR A 73 -1.57 3.62 9.30
C TYR A 73 -0.38 2.86 9.90
N HIS A 74 -0.64 1.80 10.68
CA HIS A 74 0.38 1.10 11.46
C HIS A 74 1.55 0.59 10.62
N VAL A 75 1.30 0.03 9.43
CA VAL A 75 2.38 -0.42 8.52
C VAL A 75 3.27 0.75 8.11
N ALA A 76 2.67 1.89 7.75
CA ALA A 76 3.41 3.07 7.35
C ALA A 76 4.19 3.70 8.53
N ILE A 77 3.65 3.60 9.74
CA ILE A 77 4.27 4.13 10.96
C ILE A 77 5.40 3.21 11.43
N ASP A 78 5.14 1.93 11.68
CA ASP A 78 6.13 1.00 12.24
C ASP A 78 7.17 0.53 11.20
N PHE A 79 6.82 0.49 9.91
CA PHE A 79 7.68 0.01 8.82
C PHE A 79 7.63 0.92 7.57
N PRO A 80 8.06 2.19 7.68
CA PRO A 80 7.88 3.19 6.61
C PRO A 80 8.53 2.80 5.28
N VAL A 81 9.71 2.16 5.33
CA VAL A 81 10.40 1.69 4.11
C VAL A 81 9.60 0.61 3.40
N ALA A 82 9.10 -0.39 4.14
CA ALA A 82 8.28 -1.46 3.58
C ALA A 82 6.95 -0.91 3.03
N GLY A 83 6.30 0.00 3.75
CA GLY A 83 5.09 0.70 3.30
C GLY A 83 5.29 1.41 1.97
N HIS A 84 6.42 2.11 1.79
CA HIS A 84 6.77 2.76 0.52
C HIS A 84 6.99 1.77 -0.63
N VAL A 85 7.66 0.64 -0.37
CA VAL A 85 7.87 -0.41 -1.39
C VAL A 85 6.56 -1.04 -1.80
N TYR A 86 5.72 -1.46 -0.83
CA TYR A 86 4.42 -2.07 -1.12
C TYR A 86 3.47 -1.13 -1.83
N SER A 87 3.43 0.13 -1.39
CA SER A 87 2.64 1.17 -2.07
C SER A 87 3.11 1.38 -3.50
N GLY A 88 4.43 1.44 -3.75
CA GLY A 88 4.97 1.58 -5.11
C GLY A 88 4.64 0.38 -5.99
N TRP A 89 4.85 -0.83 -5.48
CA TRP A 89 4.60 -2.08 -6.21
C TRP A 89 3.12 -2.22 -6.60
N LEU A 90 2.20 -2.08 -5.64
CA LEU A 90 0.76 -2.13 -5.93
C LEU A 90 0.31 -1.00 -6.84
N ASN A 91 0.86 0.21 -6.70
CA ASN A 91 0.49 1.32 -7.56
C ASN A 91 0.95 1.12 -9.02
N PHE A 92 2.14 0.55 -9.23
CA PHE A 92 2.60 0.19 -10.58
C PHE A 92 1.70 -0.87 -11.20
N LEU A 93 1.40 -1.95 -10.46
CA LEU A 93 0.52 -3.02 -10.94
C LEU A 93 -0.91 -2.53 -11.19
N ARG A 94 -1.40 -1.61 -10.36
CA ARG A 94 -2.69 -0.92 -10.54
C ARG A 94 -2.75 -0.19 -11.89
N VAL A 95 -1.72 0.57 -12.24
CA VAL A 95 -1.67 1.30 -13.52
C VAL A 95 -1.48 0.34 -14.70
N ALA A 96 -0.62 -0.68 -14.55
CA ALA A 96 -0.48 -1.73 -15.56
C ALA A 96 -1.81 -2.45 -15.81
N GLY A 97 -2.60 -2.68 -14.76
CA GLY A 97 -3.94 -3.25 -14.86
C GLY A 97 -4.89 -2.44 -15.75
N LEU A 98 -4.78 -1.11 -15.78
CA LEU A 98 -5.56 -0.29 -16.73
C LEU A 98 -5.13 -0.52 -18.18
N VAL A 99 -3.84 -0.71 -18.43
CA VAL A 99 -3.33 -1.05 -19.77
C VAL A 99 -3.89 -2.41 -20.20
N PHE A 100 -3.83 -3.41 -19.32
CA PHE A 100 -4.43 -4.73 -19.57
C PHE A 100 -5.93 -4.66 -19.77
N ALA A 101 -6.64 -3.81 -19.03
CA ALA A 101 -8.08 -3.61 -19.20
C ALA A 101 -8.41 -3.08 -20.59
N GLY A 102 -7.65 -2.07 -21.06
CA GLY A 102 -7.80 -1.52 -22.41
C GLY A 102 -7.52 -2.55 -23.50
N LEU A 103 -6.42 -3.30 -23.38
CA LEU A 103 -6.05 -4.36 -24.33
C LEU A 103 -7.11 -5.47 -24.39
N CYS A 104 -7.64 -5.88 -23.24
CA CYS A 104 -8.70 -6.89 -23.17
C CYS A 104 -10.01 -6.40 -23.78
N ALA A 105 -10.41 -5.16 -23.48
CA ALA A 105 -11.61 -4.57 -24.05
C ALA A 105 -11.53 -4.48 -25.59
N TRP A 106 -10.35 -4.11 -26.11
CA TRP A 106 -10.10 -4.07 -27.56
C TRP A 106 -10.24 -5.43 -28.24
N ASN A 107 -9.87 -6.52 -27.55
CA ASN A 107 -9.92 -7.89 -28.08
C ASN A 107 -11.21 -8.65 -27.72
N GLY A 108 -12.26 -7.96 -27.23
CA GLY A 108 -13.53 -8.59 -26.86
C GLY A 108 -13.49 -9.42 -25.56
N LEU A 109 -12.40 -9.35 -24.79
CA LEU A 109 -12.20 -10.06 -23.53
C LEU A 109 -12.80 -9.29 -22.34
N TYR A 110 -14.09 -8.96 -22.39
CA TYR A 110 -14.72 -8.01 -21.46
C TYR A 110 -14.70 -8.44 -20.00
N VAL A 111 -14.82 -9.75 -19.71
CA VAL A 111 -14.74 -10.27 -18.33
C VAL A 111 -13.37 -9.96 -17.72
N TRP A 112 -12.30 -10.19 -18.48
CA TRP A 112 -10.93 -9.95 -18.03
C TRP A 112 -10.61 -8.45 -17.96
N ALA A 113 -11.17 -7.66 -18.88
CA ALA A 113 -11.10 -6.20 -18.80
C ALA A 113 -11.75 -5.67 -17.52
N GLY A 114 -12.95 -6.19 -17.19
CA GLY A 114 -13.64 -5.86 -15.94
C GLY A 114 -12.84 -6.26 -14.71
N ALA A 115 -12.26 -7.47 -14.68
CA ALA A 115 -11.43 -7.93 -13.57
C ALA A 115 -10.17 -7.06 -13.38
N ALA A 116 -9.53 -6.62 -14.47
CA ALA A 116 -8.39 -5.72 -14.45
C ALA A 116 -8.76 -4.29 -13.99
N PHE A 117 -9.95 -3.82 -14.35
CA PHE A 117 -10.49 -2.56 -13.85
C PHE A 117 -10.85 -2.63 -12.35
N LEU A 118 -11.44 -3.74 -11.88
CA LEU A 118 -11.74 -3.94 -10.46
C LEU A 118 -10.47 -3.92 -9.61
N LEU A 119 -9.37 -4.48 -10.11
CA LEU A 119 -8.07 -4.43 -9.45
C LEU A 119 -7.62 -2.98 -9.21
N PHE A 120 -7.89 -2.08 -10.17
CA PHE A 120 -7.55 -0.68 -10.03
C PHE A 120 -8.27 0.00 -8.87
N LEU A 121 -9.51 -0.39 -8.59
CA LEU A 121 -10.29 0.13 -7.48
C LEU A 121 -9.87 -0.53 -6.15
N ALA A 122 -9.74 -1.86 -6.14
CA ALA A 122 -9.47 -2.65 -4.94
C ALA A 122 -8.14 -2.29 -4.25
N THR A 123 -7.10 -2.00 -5.04
CA THR A 123 -5.75 -1.70 -4.53
C THR A 123 -5.61 -0.29 -3.97
N ALA A 124 -6.48 0.65 -4.36
CA ALA A 124 -6.35 2.07 -4.01
C ALA A 124 -6.30 2.31 -2.49
N GLY A 125 -7.19 1.66 -1.73
CA GLY A 125 -7.28 1.84 -0.29
C GLY A 125 -6.00 1.44 0.45
N LEU A 126 -5.38 0.31 0.06
CA LEU A 126 -4.15 -0.18 0.69
C LEU A 126 -2.94 0.68 0.33
N ILE A 127 -2.87 1.13 -0.93
CA ILE A 127 -1.82 2.03 -1.42
C ILE A 127 -1.78 3.33 -0.58
N HIS A 128 -2.93 3.97 -0.37
CA HIS A 128 -3.01 5.21 0.42
C HIS A 128 -2.64 5.02 1.90
N ARG A 129 -2.96 3.86 2.49
CA ARG A 129 -2.63 3.56 3.89
C ARG A 129 -1.16 3.24 4.10
N ASN A 130 -0.51 2.61 3.12
CA ASN A 130 0.89 2.22 3.24
C ASN A 130 1.88 3.35 2.93
N ASN A 131 1.43 4.44 2.30
CA ASN A 131 2.26 5.62 2.05
C ASN A 131 1.45 6.94 2.20
N PRO A 132 0.99 7.27 3.42
CA PRO A 132 0.19 8.46 3.65
C PRO A 132 0.95 9.75 3.34
N TRP A 133 2.26 9.82 3.63
CA TRP A 133 3.07 11.02 3.37
C TRP A 133 3.08 11.43 1.89
N PHE A 134 3.13 10.48 0.96
CA PHE A 134 3.10 10.81 -0.46
C PHE A 134 1.72 11.29 -0.92
N TYR A 135 0.65 10.59 -0.51
CA TYR A 135 -0.69 10.86 -1.02
C TYR A 135 -1.43 11.96 -0.25
N LEU A 136 -1.50 11.84 1.08
CA LEU A 136 -2.13 12.84 1.95
C LEU A 136 -1.25 14.08 2.09
N GLY A 137 0.08 13.93 2.15
CA GLY A 137 1.00 15.08 2.22
C GLY A 137 0.89 16.00 1.01
N ARG A 138 0.71 15.44 -0.20
CA ARG A 138 0.45 16.25 -1.41
C ARG A 138 -0.88 17.00 -1.32
N GLN A 139 -1.94 16.36 -0.81
CA GLN A 139 -3.24 17.02 -0.62
C GLN A 139 -3.18 18.10 0.46
N ALA A 140 -2.44 17.87 1.54
CA ALA A 140 -2.21 18.86 2.58
C ALA A 140 -1.46 20.08 2.03
N ALA A 141 -0.42 19.85 1.22
CA ALA A 141 0.32 20.92 0.53
C ALA A 141 -0.54 21.72 -0.46
N GLN A 142 -1.61 21.13 -0.98
CA GLN A 142 -2.60 21.80 -1.84
C GLN A 142 -3.68 22.55 -1.04
N GLY A 143 -3.58 22.61 0.29
CA GLY A 143 -4.50 23.37 1.15
C GLY A 143 -5.76 22.60 1.59
N HIS A 144 -5.82 21.27 1.38
CA HIS A 144 -6.94 20.49 1.87
C HIS A 144 -6.90 20.33 3.40
N ALA A 145 -7.70 21.12 4.11
CA ALA A 145 -7.72 21.18 5.57
C ALA A 145 -7.85 19.80 6.26
N ARG A 146 -8.71 18.93 5.73
CA ARG A 146 -8.90 17.57 6.27
C ARG A 146 -7.65 16.70 6.13
N ALA A 147 -6.97 16.78 4.99
CA ALA A 147 -5.73 16.03 4.76
C ALA A 147 -4.60 16.57 5.64
N GLY A 148 -4.53 17.89 5.86
CA GLY A 148 -3.58 18.52 6.78
C GLY A 148 -3.78 18.06 8.22
N ALA A 149 -5.02 18.05 8.72
CA ALA A 149 -5.33 17.57 10.07
C ALA A 149 -4.99 16.08 10.26
N GLU A 150 -5.33 15.24 9.27
CA GLU A 150 -5.01 13.80 9.32
C GLU A 150 -3.50 13.56 9.26
N MET A 151 -2.75 14.33 8.45
CA MET A 151 -1.28 14.28 8.42
C MET A 151 -0.64 14.70 9.73
N ALA A 152 -1.13 15.77 10.37
CA ALA A 152 -0.61 16.22 11.66
C ALA A 152 -0.78 15.15 12.76
N LEU A 153 -1.92 14.43 12.76
CA LEU A 153 -2.14 13.30 13.66
C LEU A 153 -1.17 12.15 13.37
N ILE A 154 -0.95 11.81 12.11
CA ILE A 154 0.02 10.76 11.71
C ILE A 154 1.42 11.13 12.19
N GLU A 155 1.86 12.37 11.99
CA GLU A 155 3.19 12.86 12.40
C GLU A 155 3.37 12.86 13.91
N ARG A 156 2.35 13.23 14.66
CA ARG A 156 2.37 13.18 16.13
C ARG A 156 2.54 11.74 16.63
N VAL A 157 1.70 10.82 16.15
CA VAL A 157 1.78 9.40 16.52
C VAL A 157 3.12 8.79 16.10
N PHE A 158 3.60 9.11 14.91
CA PHE A 158 4.89 8.65 14.41
C PHE A 158 6.03 9.09 15.33
N THR A 159 6.06 10.37 15.69
CA THR A 159 7.07 10.95 16.58
C THR A 159 7.03 10.29 17.96
N GLN A 160 5.85 10.16 18.57
CA GLN A 160 5.69 9.50 19.86
C GLN A 160 6.16 8.03 19.83
N ARG A 161 5.81 7.30 18.77
CA ARG A 161 6.19 5.89 18.60
C ARG A 161 7.70 5.69 18.53
N HIS A 162 8.40 6.55 17.77
CA HIS A 162 9.84 6.41 17.53
C HIS A 162 10.69 7.05 18.63
N ALA A 163 10.21 8.12 19.26
CA ALA A 163 10.86 8.68 20.46
C ALA A 163 10.81 7.67 21.62
N GLY A 164 9.66 7.03 21.84
CA GLY A 164 9.52 5.97 22.86
C GLY A 164 10.40 4.75 22.58
N ARG A 165 10.63 4.40 21.31
CA ARG A 165 11.50 3.27 20.92
C ARG A 165 12.97 3.55 21.19
N LYS A 166 13.44 4.76 20.85
CA LYS A 166 14.81 5.21 21.16
C LYS A 166 15.08 5.26 22.66
N ALA A 167 14.13 5.77 23.45
CA ALA A 167 14.28 5.83 24.90
C ALA A 167 14.41 4.43 25.56
N VAL A 168 13.76 3.41 24.99
CA VAL A 168 13.90 2.02 25.46
C VAL A 168 15.25 1.43 25.02
N GLU A 169 15.65 1.62 23.75
CA GLU A 169 16.96 1.16 23.24
C GLU A 169 18.13 1.79 24.02
N ASP A 170 18.05 3.08 24.34
CA ASP A 170 19.07 3.81 25.11
C ASP A 170 19.12 3.36 26.59
N SER A 171 18.02 2.82 27.13
CA SER A 171 17.96 2.31 28.51
C SER A 171 18.42 0.86 28.67
N GLU A 172 18.52 0.11 27.56
CA GLU A 172 18.97 -1.28 27.51
C GLU A 172 20.46 -1.42 27.14
N LEU A 173 21.15 -0.30 26.84
CA LEU A 173 22.58 -0.25 26.62
C LEU A 173 23.32 -0.03 27.97
N PRO A 174 24.25 -0.93 28.37
CA PRO A 174 25.00 -0.82 29.62
C PRO A 174 26.05 0.30 29.62
#